data_AF-A0A7R9L2K4-F1
#
_entry.id   AF-A0A7R9L2K4-F1
#
_cell.length_a   1.000
_cell.length_b   1.000
_cell.length_c   1.000
_cell.angle_alpha   90.00
_cell.angle_beta   90.00
_cell.angle_gamma   90.00
#
_symmetry.space_group_name_H-M   'P 1'
#
loop_
_entity.id
_entity.type
_entity.pdbx_description
1 polymer ?
#
loop_
_entity_poly.entity_id
_entity_poly.type
_entity_poly.pdbx_seq_one_letter_code
_entity_poly.pdbx_strand_id
1 'polypeptide(L)'
;MKHYRGSLKSLNTGIVTLLNYGKHVPPIVSHVTLAHEIGHNFGSPHDPEEDTNCTPGGENGNYIMFARATSGDKRNNNKFSPCSLKSINAVLNTKAKSLKGCFQ
;
A
#
# COMPACT_ATOMS: atom_id res chain seq x y z
N MET A 1 -5.87 -7.59 19.61
CA MET A 1 -4.67 -8.45 19.69
C MET A 1 -5.03 -9.86 19.26
N LYS A 2 -4.11 -10.61 18.65
CA LYS A 2 -4.31 -12.02 18.30
C LYS A 2 -3.17 -12.85 18.90
N HIS A 3 -3.46 -14.08 19.29
CA HIS A 3 -2.41 -15.04 19.63
C HIS A 3 -1.73 -15.51 18.35
N TYR A 4 -0.45 -15.20 18.21
CA TYR A 4 0.38 -15.68 17.10
C TYR A 4 1.63 -16.33 17.68
N ARG A 5 1.82 -17.63 17.36
CA ARG A 5 2.91 -18.46 17.90
C ARG A 5 3.07 -18.34 19.43
N GLY A 6 1.97 -18.49 20.17
CA GLY A 6 1.97 -18.50 21.63
C GLY A 6 2.08 -17.14 22.32
N SER A 7 2.16 -16.02 21.59
CA SER A 7 2.26 -14.67 22.16
C SER A 7 1.13 -13.75 21.68
N LEU A 8 0.71 -12.82 22.53
CA LEU A 8 -0.22 -11.75 22.19
C LEU A 8 0.50 -10.74 21.30
N LYS A 9 0.00 -10.56 20.07
CA LYS A 9 0.54 -9.58 19.12
C LYS A 9 -0.54 -8.64 18.60
N SER A 10 -0.13 -7.40 18.32
CA SER A 10 -0.90 -6.47 17.52
C SER A 10 -0.43 -6.57 16.08
N LEU A 11 -1.36 -6.78 15.13
CA LEU A 11 -1.05 -6.99 13.71
C LEU A 11 -1.36 -5.75 12.85
N ASN A 12 -1.78 -4.66 13.47
CA ASN A 12 -1.98 -3.33 12.88
C ASN A 12 -0.66 -2.54 12.93
N THR A 13 0.40 -3.12 12.40
CA THR A 13 1.77 -2.61 12.46
C THR A 13 2.37 -2.61 11.06
N GLY A 14 3.22 -1.62 10.76
CA GLY A 14 4.01 -1.55 9.53
C GLY A 14 5.39 -0.96 9.81
N ILE A 15 6.37 -1.29 8.97
CA ILE A 15 7.75 -0.80 9.09
C ILE A 15 8.20 -0.32 7.71
N VAL A 16 8.84 0.84 7.66
CA VAL A 16 9.54 1.35 6.48
C VAL A 16 10.98 1.68 6.85
N THR A 17 11.87 1.58 5.87
CA THR A 17 13.26 2.03 5.99
C THR A 17 13.53 3.16 4.99
N LEU A 18 14.29 4.16 5.43
CA LEU A 18 14.74 5.26 4.58
C LEU A 18 16.12 4.98 3.98
N LEU A 19 16.64 3.76 4.16
CA LEU A 19 17.95 3.32 3.68
C LEU A 19 17.78 2.12 2.76
N ASN A 20 18.35 2.21 1.56
CA ASN A 20 18.43 1.12 0.60
C ASN A 20 19.85 1.05 0.02
N TYR A 21 20.47 -0.12 0.01
CA TYR A 21 21.87 -0.31 -0.41
C TYR A 21 22.86 0.68 0.22
N GLY A 22 22.69 0.97 1.53
CA GLY A 22 23.56 1.89 2.27
C GLY A 22 23.39 3.37 1.90
N LYS A 23 22.39 3.72 1.09
CA LYS A 23 22.09 5.11 0.68
C LYS A 23 20.71 5.52 1.15
N HIS A 24 20.58 6.80 1.50
CA HIS A 24 19.28 7.38 1.83
C HIS A 24 18.37 7.40 0.59
N VAL A 25 17.17 6.89 0.77
CA VAL A 25 16.10 6.89 -0.23
C VAL A 25 15.50 8.30 -0.29
N PRO A 26 15.29 8.88 -1.48
CA PRO A 26 14.66 10.20 -1.60
C PRO A 26 13.30 10.27 -0.89
N PRO A 27 12.88 11.45 -0.36
CA PRO A 27 11.60 11.58 0.33
C PRO A 27 10.39 11.15 -0.51
N ILE A 28 10.40 11.44 -1.82
CA ILE A 28 9.30 11.06 -2.72
C ILE A 28 9.10 9.54 -2.80
N VAL A 29 10.19 8.77 -2.91
CA VAL A 29 10.13 7.31 -2.91
C VAL A 29 9.72 6.80 -1.53
N SER A 30 10.26 7.40 -0.46
CA SER A 30 9.93 7.01 0.92
C SER A 30 8.44 7.21 1.25
N HIS A 31 7.82 8.30 0.78
CA HIS A 31 6.38 8.52 0.93
C HIS A 31 5.56 7.47 0.17
N VAL A 32 5.98 7.10 -1.04
CA VAL A 32 5.31 6.06 -1.82
C VAL A 32 5.45 4.69 -1.14
N THR A 33 6.64 4.36 -0.60
CA THR A 33 6.84 3.13 0.18
C THR A 33 5.98 3.12 1.44
N LEU A 34 5.90 4.24 2.17
CA LEU A 34 5.01 4.33 3.32
C LEU A 34 3.53 4.14 2.92
N ALA A 35 3.10 4.77 1.83
CA ALA A 35 1.75 4.60 1.31
C ALA A 35 1.47 3.15 0.88
N HIS A 36 2.46 2.43 0.34
CA HIS A 36 2.38 1.01 0.00
C HIS A 36 2.11 0.15 1.24
N GLU A 37 2.88 0.34 2.32
CA GLU A 37 2.69 -0.42 3.55
C GLU A 37 1.37 -0.09 4.26
N ILE A 38 0.91 1.17 4.16
CA ILE A 38 -0.42 1.56 4.61
C ILE A 38 -1.49 0.88 3.74
N GLY A 39 -1.29 0.79 2.41
CA GLY A 39 -2.17 0.09 1.49
C GLY A 39 -2.39 -1.38 1.88
N HIS A 40 -1.33 -2.09 2.29
CA HIS A 40 -1.44 -3.44 2.84
C HIS A 40 -2.27 -3.49 4.13
N ASN A 41 -2.09 -2.53 5.04
CA ASN A 41 -2.90 -2.45 6.27
C ASN A 41 -4.38 -2.15 5.98
N PHE A 42 -4.68 -1.44 4.89
CA PHE A 42 -6.03 -1.22 4.38
C PHE A 42 -6.56 -2.40 3.55
N GLY A 43 -5.77 -3.46 3.39
CA GLY A 43 -6.18 -4.74 2.80
C GLY A 43 -5.99 -4.85 1.30
N SER A 44 -5.24 -3.95 0.67
CA SER A 44 -4.85 -4.13 -0.73
C SER A 44 -3.73 -5.16 -0.86
N PRO A 45 -3.86 -6.19 -1.71
CA PRO A 45 -2.70 -6.95 -2.17
C PRO A 45 -1.86 -6.11 -3.14
N HIS A 46 -0.76 -6.68 -3.63
CA HIS A 46 -0.05 -6.13 -4.79
C HIS A 46 -0.95 -6.08 -6.03
N ASP A 47 -0.72 -5.08 -6.89
CA ASP A 47 -1.40 -4.98 -8.18
C ASP A 47 -1.00 -6.17 -9.08
N PRO A 48 -1.96 -6.80 -9.81
CA PRO A 48 -1.67 -7.93 -10.68
C PRO A 48 -0.77 -7.52 -11.86
N GLU A 49 0.36 -8.20 -12.03
CA GLU A 49 1.36 -7.82 -13.05
C GLU A 49 0.82 -7.91 -14.49
N GLU A 50 -0.15 -8.79 -14.74
CA GLU A 50 -0.74 -9.03 -16.07
C GLU A 50 -1.94 -8.11 -16.39
N ASP A 51 -2.48 -7.38 -15.42
CA ASP A 51 -3.62 -6.47 -15.64
C ASP A 51 -3.14 -5.05 -15.90
N THR A 52 -3.18 -4.64 -17.17
CA THR A 52 -2.77 -3.30 -17.59
C THR A 52 -3.61 -2.17 -16.97
N ASN A 53 -4.81 -2.44 -16.46
CA ASN A 53 -5.61 -1.43 -15.75
C ASN A 53 -5.00 -1.09 -14.38
N CYS A 54 -4.29 -2.04 -13.78
CA CYS A 54 -3.70 -1.91 -12.45
C CYS A 54 -2.18 -1.85 -12.46
N THR A 55 -1.55 -2.27 -13.56
CA THR A 55 -0.10 -2.22 -13.79
C THR A 55 0.21 -1.65 -15.18
N PRO A 56 -0.15 -0.38 -15.47
CA PRO A 56 -0.05 0.17 -16.83
C PRO A 56 1.40 0.44 -17.29
N GLY A 57 2.36 0.55 -16.38
CA GLY A 57 3.76 0.81 -16.70
C GLY A 57 3.97 2.07 -17.54
N GLY A 58 4.94 2.02 -18.46
CA GLY A 58 5.20 3.07 -19.45
C GLY A 58 5.52 4.45 -18.84
N GLU A 59 5.08 5.50 -19.53
CA GLU A 59 5.34 6.90 -19.14
C GLU A 59 4.60 7.30 -17.85
N ASN A 60 3.39 6.79 -17.65
CA ASN A 60 2.60 7.10 -16.45
C ASN A 60 3.05 6.32 -15.21
N GLY A 61 3.81 5.24 -15.38
CA GLY A 61 4.29 4.37 -14.32
C GLY A 61 3.21 3.50 -13.71
N ASN A 62 3.62 2.65 -12.77
CA ASN A 62 2.71 1.79 -12.01
C ASN A 62 2.11 2.51 -10.79
N TYR A 63 1.05 1.94 -10.24
CA TYR A 63 0.38 2.47 -9.05
C TYR A 63 1.13 2.10 -7.76
N ILE A 64 0.68 2.66 -6.63
CA ILE A 64 1.32 2.51 -5.31
C ILE A 64 1.53 1.04 -4.92
N MET A 65 0.60 0.14 -5.27
CA MET A 65 0.65 -1.26 -4.85
C MET A 65 1.40 -2.18 -5.83
N PHE A 66 2.15 -1.62 -6.78
CA PHE A 66 3.03 -2.41 -7.63
C PHE A 66 4.08 -3.17 -6.80
N ALA A 67 4.32 -4.44 -7.15
CA ALA A 67 5.17 -5.34 -6.36
C ALA A 67 6.67 -4.97 -6.38
N ARG A 68 7.12 -4.10 -7.29
CA ARG A 68 8.53 -3.75 -7.49
C ARG A 68 8.80 -2.28 -7.20
N ALA A 69 10.07 -1.96 -6.99
CA ALA A 69 10.52 -0.61 -6.70
C ALA A 69 10.07 0.40 -7.78
N THR A 70 9.72 1.60 -7.33
CA THR A 70 9.28 2.71 -8.18
C THR A 70 10.15 3.94 -7.94
N SER A 71 10.30 4.75 -8.98
CA SER A 71 11.02 6.03 -8.93
C SER A 71 10.23 7.13 -8.20
N GLY A 72 8.90 6.96 -8.05
CA GLY A 72 8.04 7.87 -7.31
C GLY A 72 7.66 9.16 -8.06
N ASP A 73 8.28 9.41 -9.22
CA ASP A 73 8.14 10.62 -10.03
C ASP A 73 7.05 10.52 -11.11
N LYS A 74 6.54 9.31 -11.38
CA LYS A 74 5.53 9.10 -12.42
C LYS A 74 4.11 9.36 -11.92
N ARG A 75 3.24 9.74 -12.85
CA ARG A 75 1.85 10.17 -12.59
C ARG A 75 1.01 9.20 -11.76
N ASN A 76 1.23 7.90 -11.88
CA ASN A 76 0.49 6.88 -11.14
C ASN A 76 1.13 6.50 -9.81
N ASN A 77 2.40 6.86 -9.56
CA ASN A 77 3.11 6.47 -8.34
C ASN A 77 2.54 7.08 -7.06
N ASN A 78 1.69 8.09 -7.18
CA ASN A 78 0.97 8.72 -6.07
C ASN A 78 -0.53 8.35 -6.02
N LYS A 79 -0.95 7.29 -6.72
CA LYS A 79 -2.34 6.84 -6.77
C LYS A 79 -2.46 5.35 -6.48
N PHE A 80 -3.58 4.97 -5.89
CA PHE A 80 -4.01 3.58 -5.86
C PHE A 80 -4.67 3.20 -7.19
N SER A 81 -4.43 1.97 -7.65
CA SER A 81 -5.06 1.43 -8.85
C SER A 81 -6.55 1.13 -8.62
N PRO A 82 -7.33 0.88 -9.68
CA PRO A 82 -8.69 0.36 -9.54
C PRO A 82 -8.77 -0.95 -8.73
N CYS A 83 -7.79 -1.85 -8.90
CA CYS A 83 -7.70 -3.11 -8.15
C CYS A 83 -7.49 -2.86 -6.65
N SER A 84 -6.55 -1.96 -6.33
CA SER A 84 -6.24 -1.58 -4.96
C SER A 84 -7.45 -0.95 -4.27
N LEU A 85 -8.12 -0.01 -4.94
CA LEU A 85 -9.30 0.69 -4.42
C LEU A 85 -10.46 -0.28 -4.14
N LYS A 86 -10.67 -1.29 -4.99
CA LYS A 86 -11.68 -2.32 -4.78
C LYS A 86 -11.44 -3.09 -3.48
N SER A 87 -10.21 -3.54 -3.25
CA SER A 87 -9.83 -4.29 -2.04
C SER A 87 -9.92 -3.43 -0.78
N ILE A 88 -9.41 -2.19 -0.85
CA ILE A 88 -9.46 -1.23 0.27
C ILE A 88 -10.91 -0.93 0.66
N ASN A 89 -11.78 -0.68 -0.31
CA ASN A 89 -13.18 -0.34 -0.02
C ASN A 89 -13.93 -1.49 0.68
N ALA A 90 -13.64 -2.75 0.32
CA ALA A 90 -14.23 -3.91 0.99
C ALA A 90 -13.85 -3.97 2.49
N VAL A 91 -12.60 -3.64 2.83
CA VAL A 91 -12.14 -3.58 4.23
C VAL A 91 -12.74 -2.38 4.95
N LEU A 92 -12.75 -1.19 4.34
CA LEU A 92 -13.32 0.01 4.94
C LEU A 92 -14.80 -0.14 5.28
N ASN A 93 -15.59 -0.71 4.37
CA ASN A 93 -17.01 -0.99 4.60
C ASN A 93 -17.22 -1.94 5.80
N THR A 94 -16.27 -2.83 6.07
CA THR A 94 -16.39 -3.82 7.15
C THR A 94 -15.79 -3.33 8.47
N LYS A 95 -14.71 -2.55 8.44
CA LYS A 95 -13.87 -2.24 9.61
C LYS A 95 -13.93 -0.78 10.03
N ALA A 96 -14.38 0.13 9.16
CA ALA A 96 -14.11 1.56 9.31
C ALA A 96 -15.32 2.48 9.12
N LYS A 97 -16.33 2.08 8.32
CA LYS A 97 -17.55 2.87 8.06
C LYS A 97 -18.73 2.52 8.98
N SER A 98 -18.44 2.12 10.23
CA SER A 98 -19.48 1.90 11.24
C SER A 98 -19.70 3.16 12.08
N LEU A 99 -20.77 3.22 12.87
CA LEU A 99 -21.05 4.33 13.82
C LEU A 99 -19.91 4.57 14.83
N LYS A 100 -19.04 3.59 15.06
CA LYS A 100 -17.84 3.70 15.91
C LYS A 100 -16.53 3.79 15.11
N GLY A 101 -16.61 3.84 13.78
CA GLY A 101 -15.48 3.85 12.88
C GLY A 101 -15.04 5.25 12.47
N CYS A 102 -13.80 5.37 12.01
CA CYS A 102 -13.12 6.65 11.76
C CYS A 102 -13.50 7.33 10.43
N PHE A 103 -14.24 6.65 9.54
CA PHE A 103 -14.50 7.11 8.17
C PHE A 103 -16.01 7.13 7.85
N GLN A 104 -16.78 7.86 8.65
CA GLN A 104 -18.20 8.13 8.38
C GLN A 104 -18.39 9.16 7.28
#